data_AF-A0A2E8RTF1-F1
#
_entry.id   AF-A0A2E8RTF1-F1
#
_cell.length_a   1.000
_cell.length_b   1.000
_cell.length_c   1.000
_cell.angle_alpha   90.00
_cell.angle_beta   90.00
_cell.angle_gamma   90.00
#
_symmetry.space_group_name_H-M   'P 1'
#
loop_
_entity.id
_entity.type
_entity.pdbx_description
1 polymer ?
#
loop_
_entity_poly.entity_id
_entity_poly.type
_entity_poly.pdbx_seq_one_letter_code
_entity_poly.pdbx_strand_id
1 'polypeptide(L)'
;MQRQFLPTTNGDDQPVVPMSEEQKYLFDLKGWITLPGLLDSKTVDRVRQHQMDFLYQRDSLPPEERDNHGGDSQILLDHPVVVGILNEIISHQALASEDCYGFRFDHTYTSHRKAGHDNFNPHGGGGLFNFSGNSHIYQMQKGQIHAGLIRVVWELNEVELGDGGTLFFVW
;
A
#
# COMPACT_ATOMS: atom_id res chain seq x y z
N MET A 1 -5.26 -17.41 25.71
CA MET A 1 -4.50 -17.29 24.45
C MET A 1 -5.50 -16.92 23.37
N GLN A 2 -5.48 -15.68 22.91
CA GLN A 2 -6.36 -15.24 21.82
C GLN A 2 -5.79 -15.87 20.54
N ARG A 3 -6.59 -16.68 19.83
CA ARG A 3 -6.19 -17.19 18.50
C ARG A 3 -5.91 -15.96 17.65
N GLN A 4 -4.68 -15.84 17.16
CA GLN A 4 -4.36 -14.90 16.12
C GLN A 4 -4.95 -15.48 14.83
N PHE A 5 -6.01 -14.86 14.32
CA PHE A 5 -6.71 -15.30 13.11
C PHE A 5 -6.12 -14.65 11.85
N LEU A 6 -4.93 -14.09 11.94
CA LEU A 6 -4.30 -13.46 10.79
C LEU A 6 -3.81 -14.53 9.80
N PRO A 7 -3.99 -14.33 8.49
CA PRO A 7 -3.46 -15.23 7.49
C PRO A 7 -1.94 -15.38 7.63
N THR A 8 -1.47 -16.61 7.47
CA THR A 8 -0.05 -16.96 7.53
C THR A 8 0.65 -16.84 6.17
N THR A 9 -0.11 -16.90 5.09
CA THR A 9 0.34 -16.69 3.70
C THR A 9 -0.50 -15.65 2.99
N ASN A 10 0.00 -15.09 1.88
CA ASN A 10 -0.81 -14.29 0.97
C ASN A 10 -1.60 -15.19 -0.01
N GLY A 11 -2.30 -14.58 -0.98
CA GLY A 11 -3.08 -15.28 -1.99
C GLY A 11 -2.25 -16.14 -2.96
N ASP A 12 -0.92 -15.96 -2.99
CA ASP A 12 0.03 -16.72 -3.79
C ASP A 12 0.82 -17.76 -2.94
N ASP A 13 0.30 -18.12 -1.76
CA ASP A 13 0.93 -19.05 -0.80
C ASP A 13 2.31 -18.60 -0.28
N GLN A 14 2.64 -17.31 -0.39
CA GLN A 14 3.89 -16.77 0.12
C GLN A 14 3.76 -16.41 1.62
N PRO A 15 4.72 -16.78 2.48
CA PRO A 15 4.64 -16.49 3.91
C PRO A 15 4.56 -14.99 4.19
N VAL A 16 3.56 -14.57 4.96
CA VAL A 16 3.42 -13.18 5.44
C VAL A 16 4.66 -12.81 6.26
N VAL A 17 5.22 -11.63 5.98
CA VAL A 17 6.40 -11.11 6.68
C VAL A 17 5.94 -10.09 7.72
N PRO A 18 6.06 -10.36 9.03
CA PRO A 18 5.61 -9.42 10.07
C PRO A 18 6.33 -8.07 10.00
N MET A 19 5.60 -7.01 10.35
CA MET A 19 6.20 -5.69 10.56
C MET A 19 7.23 -5.77 11.71
N SER A 20 8.45 -5.31 11.46
CA SER A 20 9.51 -5.27 12.46
C SER A 20 9.32 -4.12 13.46
N GLU A 21 9.94 -4.24 14.64
CA GLU A 21 9.94 -3.18 15.64
C GLU A 21 10.58 -1.88 15.13
N GLU A 22 11.60 -1.97 14.27
CA GLU A 22 12.21 -0.80 13.63
C GLU A 22 11.24 -0.10 12.68
N GLN A 23 10.56 -0.85 11.82
CA GLN A 23 9.53 -0.29 10.93
C GLN A 23 8.40 0.35 11.73
N LYS A 24 7.98 -0.29 12.83
CA LYS A 24 6.94 0.22 13.72
C LYS A 24 7.35 1.53 14.38
N TYR A 25 8.57 1.60 14.90
CA TYR A 25 9.13 2.82 15.47
C TYR A 25 9.23 3.95 14.42
N LEU A 26 9.73 3.65 13.22
CA LEU A 26 9.83 4.64 12.15
C LEU A 26 8.45 5.13 11.69
N PHE A 27 7.46 4.24 11.61
CA PHE A 27 6.10 4.60 11.24
C PHE A 27 5.41 5.45 12.31
N ASP A 28 5.55 5.10 13.60
CA ASP A 28 5.07 5.92 14.72
C ASP A 28 5.71 7.32 14.72
N LEU A 29 7.01 7.40 14.46
CA LEU A 29 7.75 8.66 14.45
C LEU A 29 7.39 9.56 13.24
N LYS A 30 7.27 8.98 12.05
CA LYS A 30 7.20 9.73 10.77
C LYS A 30 5.82 9.76 10.13
N GLY A 31 4.95 8.82 10.48
CA GLY A 31 3.71 8.55 9.76
C GLY A 31 3.89 7.85 8.41
N TRP A 32 5.12 7.48 8.03
CA TRP A 32 5.45 6.78 6.79
C TRP A 32 6.75 5.98 6.94
N ILE A 33 6.90 4.95 6.11
CA ILE A 33 8.12 4.15 5.98
C ILE A 33 8.35 3.79 4.51
N THR A 34 9.61 3.57 4.14
CA THR A 34 10.02 3.06 2.82
C THR A 34 10.42 1.60 2.94
N LEU A 35 10.04 0.80 1.96
CA LEU A 35 10.35 -0.63 1.87
C LEU A 35 11.17 -0.88 0.60
N PRO A 36 12.51 -0.83 0.67
CA PRO A 36 13.35 -1.01 -0.50
C PRO A 36 13.41 -2.48 -0.93
N GLY A 37 13.54 -2.72 -2.23
CA GLY A 37 13.87 -4.04 -2.77
C GLY A 37 12.77 -5.10 -2.63
N LEU A 38 11.50 -4.70 -2.54
CA LEU A 38 10.38 -5.66 -2.48
C LEU A 38 10.20 -6.42 -3.79
N LEU A 39 10.50 -5.80 -4.93
CA LEU A 39 10.36 -6.39 -6.26
C LEU A 39 11.73 -6.43 -6.94
N ASP A 40 12.04 -7.53 -7.61
CA ASP A 40 13.20 -7.60 -8.50
C ASP A 40 12.98 -6.82 -9.80
N SER A 41 14.05 -6.51 -10.52
CA SER A 41 13.98 -5.67 -11.73
C SER A 41 13.06 -6.26 -12.80
N LYS A 42 13.06 -7.60 -12.97
CA LYS A 42 12.21 -8.29 -13.96
C LYS A 42 10.74 -8.14 -13.62
N THR A 43 10.42 -8.19 -12.34
CA THR A 43 9.06 -8.05 -11.82
C THR A 43 8.61 -6.61 -11.94
N VAL A 44 9.47 -5.65 -11.60
CA VAL A 44 9.20 -4.22 -11.84
C VAL A 44 8.92 -3.97 -13.32
N ASP A 45 9.71 -4.53 -14.24
CA ASP A 45 9.52 -4.32 -15.68
C ASP A 45 8.18 -4.89 -16.18
N ARG A 46 7.80 -6.09 -15.75
CA ARG A 46 6.50 -6.71 -16.07
C ARG A 46 5.32 -5.89 -15.55
N VAL A 47 5.37 -5.52 -14.28
CA VAL A 47 4.34 -4.67 -13.64
C VAL A 47 4.26 -3.32 -14.36
N ARG A 48 5.40 -2.67 -14.62
CA ARG A 48 5.46 -1.39 -15.33
C ARG A 48 4.85 -1.52 -16.72
N GLN A 49 5.18 -2.56 -17.48
CA GLN A 49 4.62 -2.81 -18.80
C GLN A 49 3.09 -2.95 -18.73
N HIS A 50 2.57 -3.80 -17.84
CA HIS A 50 1.14 -3.96 -17.64
C HIS A 50 0.45 -2.64 -17.26
N GLN A 51 1.04 -1.84 -16.37
CA GLN A 51 0.49 -0.52 -16.00
C GLN A 51 0.45 0.46 -17.17
N MET A 52 1.46 0.45 -18.04
CA MET A 52 1.51 1.30 -19.24
C MET A 52 0.47 0.85 -20.28
N ASP A 53 0.32 -0.45 -20.48
CA ASP A 53 -0.68 -1.01 -21.37
C ASP A 53 -2.09 -0.74 -20.84
N PHE A 54 -2.32 -0.88 -19.53
CA PHE A 54 -3.59 -0.52 -18.89
C PHE A 54 -3.93 0.97 -19.11
N LEU A 55 -2.96 1.87 -18.97
CA LEU A 55 -3.18 3.32 -19.13
C LEU A 55 -3.42 3.76 -20.58
N TYR A 56 -2.72 3.16 -21.55
CA TYR A 56 -2.65 3.69 -22.92
C TYR A 56 -3.22 2.75 -23.99
N GLN A 57 -3.31 1.46 -23.69
CA GLN A 57 -3.71 0.42 -24.64
C GLN A 57 -4.68 -0.58 -23.98
N ARG A 58 -5.52 -0.13 -23.05
CA ARG A 58 -6.38 -1.00 -22.22
C ARG A 58 -7.13 -2.08 -23.01
N ASP A 59 -7.60 -1.76 -24.20
CA ASP A 59 -8.37 -2.70 -25.03
C ASP A 59 -7.53 -3.80 -25.68
N SER A 60 -6.19 -3.69 -25.69
CA SER A 60 -5.29 -4.76 -26.10
C SER A 60 -5.09 -5.83 -25.01
N LEU A 61 -5.40 -5.51 -23.76
CA LEU A 61 -5.29 -6.46 -22.65
C LEU A 61 -6.46 -7.46 -22.65
N PRO A 62 -6.23 -8.71 -22.18
CA PRO A 62 -7.31 -9.64 -21.84
C PRO A 62 -8.33 -8.99 -20.91
N PRO A 63 -9.65 -9.25 -21.04
CA PRO A 63 -10.68 -8.60 -20.23
C PRO A 63 -10.43 -8.58 -18.72
N GLU A 64 -9.90 -9.68 -18.17
CA GLU A 64 -9.53 -9.86 -16.77
C GLU A 64 -8.30 -9.06 -16.31
N GLU A 65 -7.49 -8.60 -17.27
CA GLU A 65 -6.31 -7.76 -17.02
C GLU A 65 -6.58 -6.27 -17.31
N ARG A 66 -7.79 -5.90 -17.74
CA ARG A 66 -8.17 -4.49 -17.99
C ARG A 66 -8.42 -3.72 -16.70
N ASP A 67 -7.62 -3.97 -15.69
CA ASP A 67 -7.67 -3.37 -14.38
C ASP A 67 -6.24 -3.04 -13.93
N ASN A 68 -6.04 -1.95 -13.19
CA ASN A 68 -4.71 -1.56 -12.72
C ASN A 68 -4.11 -2.54 -11.70
N HIS A 69 -4.91 -3.48 -11.18
CA HIS A 69 -4.45 -4.60 -10.36
C HIS A 69 -4.73 -5.97 -10.99
N GLY A 70 -4.98 -6.02 -12.31
CA GLY A 70 -5.03 -7.26 -13.08
C GLY A 70 -3.63 -7.74 -13.50
N GLY A 71 -3.59 -8.87 -14.21
CA GLY A 71 -2.39 -9.39 -14.86
C GLY A 71 -1.15 -9.42 -13.98
N ASP A 72 -0.02 -8.98 -14.53
CA ASP A 72 1.26 -8.90 -13.80
C ASP A 72 1.22 -7.95 -12.58
N SER A 73 0.26 -7.03 -12.48
CA SER A 73 0.10 -6.13 -11.32
C SER A 73 -0.55 -6.78 -10.11
N GLN A 74 -1.13 -7.98 -10.22
CA GLN A 74 -1.84 -8.64 -9.10
C GLN A 74 -0.95 -8.82 -7.87
N ILE A 75 0.34 -9.10 -8.08
CA ILE A 75 1.33 -9.29 -7.01
C ILE A 75 1.45 -8.08 -6.05
N LEU A 76 1.00 -6.89 -6.48
CA LEU A 76 1.06 -5.67 -5.68
C LEU A 76 -0.05 -5.60 -4.63
N LEU A 77 -1.12 -6.38 -4.80
CA LEU A 77 -2.32 -6.33 -3.95
C LEU A 77 -2.04 -6.81 -2.53
N ASP A 78 -1.28 -7.88 -2.40
CA ASP A 78 -1.08 -8.55 -1.13
C ASP A 78 0.36 -9.07 -0.97
N HIS A 79 1.33 -8.31 -1.49
CA HIS A 79 2.74 -8.60 -1.28
C HIS A 79 3.01 -8.91 0.21
N PRO A 80 3.70 -10.01 0.57
CA PRO A 80 3.71 -10.51 1.94
C PRO A 80 4.19 -9.53 3.02
N VAL A 81 5.15 -8.66 2.68
CA VAL A 81 5.61 -7.58 3.56
C VAL A 81 4.53 -6.51 3.78
N VAL A 82 3.77 -6.17 2.74
CA VAL A 82 2.67 -5.20 2.82
C VAL A 82 1.54 -5.78 3.67
N VAL A 83 1.19 -7.05 3.46
CA VAL A 83 0.18 -7.74 4.30
C VAL A 83 0.57 -7.71 5.76
N GLY A 84 1.83 -8.01 6.10
CA GLY A 84 2.29 -7.97 7.49
C GLY A 84 2.21 -6.58 8.12
N ILE A 85 2.47 -5.53 7.36
CA ILE A 85 2.33 -4.13 7.80
C ILE A 85 0.86 -3.77 7.99
N LEU A 86 -0.02 -4.11 7.05
CA LEU A 86 -1.45 -3.84 7.16
C LEU A 86 -2.09 -4.64 8.31
N ASN A 87 -1.60 -5.86 8.55
CA ASN A 87 -1.98 -6.68 9.70
C ASN A 87 -1.66 -6.03 11.05
N GLU A 88 -0.52 -5.33 11.14
CA GLU A 88 -0.11 -4.60 12.34
C GLU A 88 -0.88 -3.28 12.52
N ILE A 89 -1.22 -2.58 11.44
CA ILE A 89 -1.71 -1.20 11.51
C ILE A 89 -3.24 -1.07 11.39
N ILE A 90 -3.89 -1.76 10.45
CA ILE A 90 -5.30 -1.49 10.08
C ILE A 90 -6.21 -2.71 10.21
N SER A 91 -5.65 -3.92 10.25
CA SER A 91 -6.42 -5.15 10.26
C SER A 91 -7.36 -5.26 11.46
N HIS A 92 -8.64 -5.47 11.19
CA HIS A 92 -9.60 -5.89 12.19
C HIS A 92 -9.48 -7.41 12.41
N GLN A 93 -8.55 -7.81 13.28
CA GLN A 93 -8.14 -9.20 13.48
C GLN A 93 -9.28 -10.17 13.84
N ALA A 94 -10.41 -9.67 14.36
CA ALA A 94 -11.59 -10.48 14.65
C ALA A 94 -12.34 -10.97 13.38
N LEU A 95 -12.09 -10.34 12.23
CA LEU A 95 -12.66 -10.70 10.93
C LEU A 95 -11.63 -11.34 9.98
N ALA A 96 -10.38 -11.44 10.40
CA ALA A 96 -9.34 -12.12 9.63
C ALA A 96 -9.48 -13.64 9.75
N SER A 97 -9.05 -14.36 8.71
CA SER A 97 -8.81 -15.80 8.70
C SER A 97 -7.73 -16.12 7.66
N GLU A 98 -7.33 -17.38 7.52
CA GLU A 98 -6.44 -17.77 6.41
C GLU A 98 -7.02 -17.37 5.04
N ASP A 99 -8.32 -17.53 4.86
CA ASP A 99 -8.99 -17.17 3.60
C ASP A 99 -9.47 -15.70 3.51
N CYS A 100 -9.17 -14.85 4.51
CA CYS A 100 -9.74 -13.50 4.59
C CYS A 100 -8.82 -12.51 5.31
N TYR A 101 -8.42 -11.44 4.62
CA TYR A 101 -7.71 -10.33 5.26
C TYR A 101 -8.65 -9.53 6.17
N GLY A 102 -8.15 -9.10 7.34
CA GLY A 102 -8.89 -8.20 8.24
C GLY A 102 -8.93 -6.75 7.76
N PHE A 103 -8.47 -6.47 6.55
CA PHE A 103 -8.49 -5.16 5.89
C PHE A 103 -9.01 -5.31 4.47
N ARG A 104 -9.41 -4.19 3.86
CA ARG A 104 -9.87 -4.16 2.46
C ARG A 104 -9.21 -3.03 1.70
N PHE A 105 -9.21 -3.15 0.38
CA PHE A 105 -8.95 -2.03 -0.50
C PHE A 105 -10.07 -0.99 -0.40
N ASP A 106 -9.67 0.28 -0.42
CA ASP A 106 -10.60 1.39 -0.56
C ASP A 106 -10.69 1.84 -2.02
N HIS A 107 -9.58 2.26 -2.59
CA HIS A 107 -9.44 2.57 -4.00
C HIS A 107 -7.97 2.48 -4.42
N THR A 108 -7.74 2.41 -5.74
CA THR A 108 -6.40 2.38 -6.34
C THR A 108 -6.41 3.15 -7.66
N TYR A 109 -5.25 3.65 -8.07
CA TYR A 109 -5.06 4.25 -9.39
C TYR A 109 -3.58 4.21 -9.78
N THR A 110 -3.34 4.27 -11.07
CA THR A 110 -1.99 4.37 -11.64
C THR A 110 -1.71 5.80 -12.05
N SER A 111 -0.59 6.35 -11.58
CA SER A 111 -0.17 7.71 -11.92
C SER A 111 1.06 7.66 -12.80
N HIS A 112 0.91 8.03 -14.07
CA HIS A 112 2.04 8.34 -14.95
C HIS A 112 2.18 9.86 -15.07
N ARG A 113 3.20 10.41 -14.41
CA ARG A 113 3.49 11.86 -14.40
C ARG A 113 4.43 12.19 -15.54
N LYS A 114 4.00 13.06 -16.45
CA LYS A 114 4.85 13.58 -17.53
C LYS A 114 5.81 14.64 -16.99
N ALA A 115 6.98 14.76 -17.59
CA ALA A 115 7.92 15.83 -17.28
C ALA A 115 7.24 17.21 -17.38
N GLY A 116 7.54 18.09 -16.41
CA GLY A 116 6.94 19.42 -16.30
C GLY A 116 5.57 19.46 -15.61
N HIS A 117 5.05 18.33 -15.11
CA HIS A 117 3.81 18.31 -14.33
C HIS A 117 4.05 18.79 -12.89
N ASP A 118 3.53 19.96 -12.53
CA ASP A 118 3.72 20.60 -11.22
C ASP A 118 2.40 21.09 -10.60
N ASN A 119 1.52 20.15 -10.26
CA ASN A 119 0.22 20.42 -9.63
C ASN A 119 0.16 19.89 -8.18
N PHE A 120 1.30 19.67 -7.55
CA PHE A 120 1.33 19.13 -6.19
C PHE A 120 0.80 20.14 -5.18
N ASN A 121 -0.16 19.72 -4.37
CA ASN A 121 -0.60 20.45 -3.19
C ASN A 121 -0.55 19.50 -1.99
N PRO A 122 0.08 19.90 -0.87
CA PRO A 122 0.08 19.07 0.33
C PRO A 122 -1.35 18.84 0.83
N HIS A 123 -1.66 17.58 1.13
CA HIS A 123 -2.96 17.16 1.63
C HIS A 123 -2.79 15.98 2.59
N GLY A 124 -3.82 15.72 3.40
CA GLY A 124 -3.87 14.62 4.35
C GLY A 124 -5.28 14.14 4.60
N GLY A 125 -5.42 13.03 5.33
CA GLY A 125 -6.72 12.58 5.85
C GLY A 125 -7.24 13.57 6.91
N GLY A 126 -8.56 13.76 6.97
CA GLY A 126 -9.18 14.68 7.95
C GLY A 126 -9.69 16.00 7.35
N GLY A 127 -10.41 15.94 6.22
CA GLY A 127 -11.09 17.10 5.64
C GLY A 127 -12.21 17.66 6.53
N LEU A 128 -13.10 18.48 5.94
CA LEU A 128 -14.17 19.22 6.62
C LEU A 128 -15.07 18.38 7.57
N PHE A 129 -15.06 17.04 7.43
CA PHE A 129 -15.85 16.09 8.22
C PHE A 129 -15.05 15.33 9.28
N ASN A 130 -14.08 15.99 9.92
CA ASN A 130 -13.33 15.45 11.06
C ASN A 130 -14.19 15.40 12.34
N PHE A 131 -15.35 14.74 12.27
CA PHE A 131 -16.28 14.58 13.39
C PHE A 131 -15.64 13.76 14.52
N SER A 132 -16.22 13.87 15.72
CA SER A 132 -15.93 12.97 16.83
C SER A 132 -16.20 11.52 16.40
N GLY A 133 -15.15 10.70 16.32
CA GLY A 133 -15.24 9.30 15.85
C GLY A 133 -14.84 9.07 14.39
N ASN A 134 -14.14 10.01 13.74
CA ASN A 134 -13.59 9.75 12.41
C ASN A 134 -12.50 8.65 12.45
N SER A 135 -12.38 7.91 11.34
CA SER A 135 -11.37 6.86 11.16
C SER A 135 -10.00 7.36 10.72
N HIS A 136 -9.85 8.66 10.44
CA HIS A 136 -8.59 9.27 9.95
C HIS A 136 -7.70 9.75 11.10
N ILE A 137 -7.64 8.97 12.16
CA ILE A 137 -6.80 9.23 13.33
C ILE A 137 -5.74 8.16 13.46
N TYR A 138 -4.51 8.60 13.72
CA TYR A 138 -3.45 7.74 14.21
C TYR A 138 -3.62 7.54 15.71
N GLN A 139 -3.53 6.30 16.17
CA GLN A 139 -3.54 5.94 17.58
C GLN A 139 -2.43 4.92 17.86
N MET A 140 -1.74 5.11 18.97
CA MET A 140 -0.83 4.13 19.55
C MET A 140 -1.30 3.84 20.97
N GLN A 141 -1.74 2.61 21.23
CA GLN A 141 -2.19 2.20 22.56
C GLN A 141 -1.62 0.83 22.91
N LYS A 142 -0.94 0.73 24.05
CA LYS A 142 -0.34 -0.52 24.56
C LYS A 142 0.56 -1.22 23.54
N GLY A 143 1.31 -0.42 22.77
CA GLY A 143 2.18 -0.94 21.72
C GLY A 143 1.45 -1.44 20.49
N GLN A 144 0.17 -1.14 20.28
CA GLN A 144 -0.55 -1.42 19.03
C GLN A 144 -0.82 -0.12 18.29
N ILE A 145 -0.56 -0.13 16.99
CA ILE A 145 -0.84 0.99 16.10
C ILE A 145 -2.24 0.79 15.53
N HIS A 146 -2.99 1.88 15.41
CA HIS A 146 -4.17 1.94 14.57
C HIS A 146 -4.17 3.20 13.71
N ALA A 147 -4.35 3.02 12.41
CA ALA A 147 -4.65 4.11 11.48
C ALA A 147 -5.73 3.62 10.51
N GLY A 148 -6.86 4.32 10.45
CA GLY A 148 -8.03 3.86 9.70
C GLY A 148 -7.97 4.07 8.18
N LEU A 149 -6.84 4.55 7.65
CA LEU A 149 -6.50 4.49 6.23
C LEU A 149 -4.97 4.39 6.07
N ILE A 150 -4.52 3.45 5.25
CA ILE A 150 -3.12 3.31 4.86
C ILE A 150 -3.00 3.37 3.34
N ARG A 151 -2.08 4.20 2.86
CA ARG A 151 -1.74 4.30 1.45
C ARG A 151 -0.42 3.58 1.20
N VAL A 152 -0.45 2.62 0.28
CA VAL A 152 0.75 1.96 -0.25
C VAL A 152 1.03 2.58 -1.63
N VAL A 153 2.27 3.02 -1.84
CA VAL A 153 2.73 3.58 -3.12
C VAL A 153 3.84 2.68 -3.65
N TRP A 154 3.63 2.14 -4.84
CA TRP A 154 4.62 1.37 -5.58
C TRP A 154 5.29 2.29 -6.60
N GLU A 155 6.56 2.60 -6.37
CA GLU A 155 7.36 3.34 -7.34
C GLU A 155 7.87 2.35 -8.40
N LEU A 156 7.35 2.49 -9.61
CA LEU A 156 7.68 1.62 -10.74
C LEU A 156 8.78 2.21 -11.61
N ASN A 157 9.24 3.43 -11.36
CA ASN A 157 10.42 4.02 -11.96
C ASN A 157 11.40 4.43 -10.86
N GLU A 158 12.63 4.74 -11.24
CA GLU A 158 13.56 5.39 -10.33
C GLU A 158 12.99 6.73 -9.86
N VAL A 159 13.18 7.04 -8.58
CA VAL A 159 12.71 8.28 -7.96
C VAL A 159 13.92 9.12 -7.61
N GLU A 160 14.13 10.19 -8.37
CA GLU A 160 15.21 11.14 -8.14
C GLU A 160 14.69 12.49 -7.60
N LEU A 161 15.60 13.25 -7.00
CA LEU A 161 15.31 14.61 -6.56
C LEU A 161 14.98 15.48 -7.78
N GLY A 162 13.75 16.01 -7.81
CA GLY A 162 13.29 16.87 -8.91
C GLY A 162 12.36 16.17 -9.90
N ASP A 163 12.23 14.84 -9.84
CA ASP A 163 11.44 14.04 -10.79
C ASP A 163 9.97 13.86 -10.38
N GLY A 164 9.51 14.59 -9.36
CA GLY A 164 8.11 14.58 -8.94
C GLY A 164 7.70 13.36 -8.11
N GLY A 165 8.64 12.77 -7.37
CA GLY A 165 8.38 11.77 -6.34
C GLY A 165 7.43 12.28 -5.23
N THR A 166 6.84 11.35 -4.48
CA THR A 166 5.93 11.70 -3.38
C THR A 166 6.65 12.51 -2.30
N LEU A 167 6.11 13.68 -1.95
CA LEU A 167 6.63 14.54 -0.90
C LEU A 167 5.90 14.31 0.42
N PHE A 168 6.65 14.29 1.52
CA PHE A 168 6.13 14.12 2.87
C PHE A 168 6.49 15.34 3.72
N PHE A 169 5.61 15.69 4.66
CA PHE A 169 6.00 16.58 5.74
C PHE A 169 6.85 15.80 6.74
N VAL A 170 8.03 16.34 7.02
CA VAL A 170 8.93 15.84 8.05
C VAL A 170 9.11 16.97 9.06
N TRP A 171 9.00 16.65 10.35
CA TRP A 171 9.19 17.58 11.47
C TRP A 171 10.64 17.57 11.93
#